data_AF-A0A960MD79-F1
#
_entry.id   AF-A0A960MD79-F1
#
_cell.length_a   1.000
_cell.length_b   1.000
_cell.length_c   1.000
_cell.angle_alpha   90.00
_cell.angle_beta   90.00
_cell.angle_gamma   90.00
#
_symmetry.space_group_name_H-M   'P 1'
#
loop_
_entity.id
_entity.type
_entity.pdbx_description
1 polymer ?
#
loop_
_entity_poly.entity_id
_entity_poly.type
_entity_poly.pdbx_seq_one_letter_code
_entity_poly.pdbx_strand_id
1 'polypeptide(L)' 'VFTDPNATIAWSANLEPKFKSDISFKTFLGRSSGETFQMHFEGDGFVVVQPYEEVYMATVR' A
#
# COMPACT_ATOMS: atom_id res chain seq x y z
N VAL A 1 4.97 7.46 8.03
CA VAL A 1 4.11 7.56 6.82
C VAL A 1 3.47 6.21 6.56
N PHE A 2 2.18 6.17 6.22
CA PHE A 2 1.48 4.93 5.86
C PHE A 2 1.13 4.93 4.38
N THR A 3 1.42 3.85 3.66
CA THR A 3 1.15 3.72 2.22
C THR A 3 0.59 2.33 1.88
N ASP A 4 -0.05 2.21 0.71
CA ASP A 4 -0.48 0.93 0.17
C ASP A 4 0.75 0.16 -0.37
N PRO A 5 0.95 -1.13 -0.02
CA PRO A 5 2.00 -1.96 -0.59
C PRO A 5 2.00 -1.99 -2.12
N ASN A 6 0.82 -1.96 -2.75
CA ASN A 6 0.68 -2.03 -4.21
C ASN A 6 1.02 -0.71 -4.92
N ALA A 7 0.90 0.43 -4.22
CA ALA A 7 1.21 1.75 -4.76
C ALA A 7 2.64 2.20 -4.44
N THR A 8 3.36 1.51 -3.55
CA THR A 8 4.69 1.95 -3.11
C THR A 8 5.77 1.40 -4.03
N ILE A 9 6.50 2.27 -4.73
CA ILE A 9 7.47 1.86 -5.75
C ILE A 9 8.93 1.95 -5.30
N ALA A 10 9.24 2.84 -4.35
CA ALA A 10 10.60 3.01 -3.82
C ALA A 10 10.60 3.71 -2.46
N TRP A 11 11.64 3.48 -1.66
CA TRP A 11 11.88 4.17 -0.39
C TRP A 11 13.38 4.26 -0.10
N SER A 12 13.77 5.12 0.84
CA SER A 12 15.16 5.24 1.27
C SER A 12 15.66 3.95 1.94
N ALA A 13 16.89 3.52 1.63
CA ALA A 13 17.43 2.23 2.09
C ALA A 13 17.57 2.10 3.63
N ASN A 14 17.62 3.23 4.34
CA ASN A 14 17.66 3.29 5.79
C ASN A 14 16.27 3.21 6.45
N LEU A 15 15.18 3.24 5.66
CA LEU A 15 13.83 3.04 6.16
C LEU A 15 13.47 1.56 6.08
N GLU A 16 13.12 0.96 7.22
CA GLU A 16 12.62 -0.41 7.29
C GLU A 16 11.09 -0.40 7.36
N PRO A 17 10.38 -0.81 6.29
CA PRO A 17 8.92 -0.80 6.30
C PRO A 17 8.35 -1.88 7.22
N LYS A 18 7.46 -1.48 8.14
CA LYS A 18 6.69 -2.41 8.97
C LYS A 18 5.33 -2.65 8.32
N PHE A 19 4.99 -3.90 8.06
CA PHE A 19 3.65 -4.25 7.57
C PHE A 19 2.63 -4.21 8.70
N LYS A 20 1.58 -3.42 8.51
CA LYS A 20 0.44 -3.34 9.43
C LYS A 20 -0.79 -3.89 8.71
N SER A 21 -1.31 -5.00 9.22
CA SER A 21 -2.62 -5.52 8.84
C SER A 21 -3.62 -5.00 9.87
N ASP A 22 -4.46 -4.03 9.50
CA ASP A 22 -5.59 -3.64 10.34
C ASP A 22 -6.69 -4.70 10.19
N ILE A 23 -6.49 -5.84 10.86
CA ILE A 23 -7.56 -6.83 11.12
C ILE A 23 -8.44 -6.24 12.21
N SER A 24 -9.10 -5.12 11.89
CA SER A 24 -10.09 -4.55 12.80
C SER A 24 -11.28 -5.50 12.83
N PHE A 25 -11.43 -6.19 13.96
CA PHE A 25 -12.54 -7.06 14.35
C PHE A 25 -13.94 -6.44 14.15
N LYS A 26 -14.04 -5.15 13.80
CA LYS A 26 -15.25 -4.46 13.31
C LYS A 26 -15.76 -4.99 11.96
N THR A 27 -14.93 -5.61 11.13
CA THR A 27 -15.33 -6.18 9.83
C THR A 27 -16.17 -7.45 9.97
N PHE A 28 -16.23 -8.06 11.16
CA PHE A 28 -17.06 -9.24 11.40
C PHE A 28 -18.57 -8.94 11.55
N LEU A 29 -18.95 -7.65 11.67
CA LEU A 29 -20.36 -7.25 11.88
C LEU A 29 -21.13 -6.89 10.61
N GLY A 30 -20.57 -7.23 9.44
CA GLY A 30 -21.34 -7.28 8.21
C GLY A 30 -20.83 -6.35 7.13
N ARG A 31 -20.51 -6.97 6.00
CA ARG A 31 -20.19 -6.42 4.67
C ARG A 31 -18.71 -6.14 4.41
N SER A 32 -18.19 -6.95 3.48
CA SER A 32 -16.97 -6.78 2.70
C SER A 32 -15.67 -7.01 3.48
N SER A 33 -14.89 -7.98 3.00
CA SER A 33 -13.61 -8.47 3.52
C SER A 33 -12.47 -7.43 3.40
N GLY A 34 -12.66 -6.22 3.95
CA GLY A 34 -11.77 -5.06 3.85
C GLY A 34 -10.46 -5.19 4.62
N GLU A 35 -9.69 -6.24 4.34
CA GLU A 35 -8.32 -6.41 4.81
C GLU A 35 -7.47 -5.29 4.21
N THR A 36 -7.20 -4.26 5.00
CA THR A 36 -6.33 -3.16 4.59
C THR A 36 -4.92 -3.51 5.02
N PHE A 37 -4.09 -3.95 4.07
CA PHE A 37 -2.66 -4.10 4.27
C PHE A 37 -1.98 -2.76 4.01
N GLN A 38 -1.24 -2.24 4.98
CA GLN A 38 -0.53 -0.96 4.86
C GLN A 38 0.94 -1.12 5.23
N MET A 39 1.82 -0.40 4.54
CA MET A 39 3.22 -0.26 4.91
C MET A 39 3.40 0.96 5.81
N HIS A 40 4.14 0.81 6.90
CA HIS A 40 4.48 1.88 7.83
C HIS A 40 5.98 2.18 7.77
N PHE A 41 6.30 3.43 7.42
CA PHE A 41 7.67 3.96 7.37
C PHE A 41 7.91 4.95 8.51
N GLU A 42 9.02 4.79 9.21
CA GLU A 42 9.46 5.60 10.36
C GLU A 42 10.94 5.95 10.22
N GLY A 43 11.32 7.19 10.53
CA GLY A 43 12.68 7.72 10.35
C GLY A 43 12.80 8.77 9.24
N ASP A 44 14.02 9.22 8.99
CA ASP A 44 14.33 10.25 8.00
C ASP A 44 14.59 9.66 6.60
N GLY A 45 13.93 10.19 5.58
CA GLY A 45 14.07 9.74 4.20
C GLY A 45 12.87 10.11 3.35
N PHE A 46 12.66 9.38 2.27
CA PHE A 46 11.53 9.55 1.36
C PHE A 46 10.87 8.21 1.02
N VAL A 47 9.59 8.29 0.65
CA VAL A 47 8.79 7.20 0.11
C VAL A 47 8.18 7.70 -1.19
N VAL A 48 8.31 6.93 -2.26
CA VAL A 48 7.74 7.21 -3.57
C VAL A 48 6.54 6.31 -3.78
N VAL A 49 5.39 6.92 -4.05
CA VAL A 49 4.13 6.22 -4.32
C VAL A 49 3.62 6.55 -5.72
N GLN A 50 3.09 5.55 -6.42
CA GLN A 50 2.40 5.68 -7.69
C GLN A 50 0.92 5.30 -7.49
N PRO A 51 0.00 6.28 -7.47
CA PRO A 51 -1.42 6.02 -7.24
C PRO A 51 -2.19 5.47 -8.45
N TYR A 52 -1.56 5.30 -9.63
CA TYR A 52 -2.25 4.97 -10.87
C TYR A 52 -1.57 3.84 -11.65
N GLU A 53 -2.31 2.78 -11.98
CA GLU A 53 -1.92 1.78 -12.98
C GLU A 53 -2.32 2.28 -14.37
N GLU A 54 -1.34 2.54 -15.23
CA GLU A 54 -1.59 2.78 -16.64
C GLU A 54 -1.93 1.42 -17.28
N VAL A 55 -3.23 1.11 -17.40
CA VAL A 55 -3.67 -0.01 -18.23
C VAL A 55 -3.32 0.38 -19.66
N TYR A 56 -2.14 -0.02 -20.14
CA TYR A 56 -1.87 -0.04 -21.57
C TYR A 56 -2.88 -1.01 -22.16
N MET A 57 -4.03 -0.49 -22.60
CA MET A 57 -4.86 -1.16 -23.57
C MET A 57 -3.99 -1.28 -24.82
N ALA A 58 -3.22 -2.35 -24.88
CA ALA A 58 -2.62 -2.85 -26.10
C ALA A 58 -3.79 -3.12 -27.03
N THR A 59 -4.21 -2.08 -27.75
CA THR A 59 -5.09 -2.20 -28.89
C THR A 59 -4.28 -2.98 -29.91
N VAL A 60 -4.48 -4.30 -29.89
CA VAL A 60 -4.03 -5.21 -30.94
C VAL A 60 -4.69 -4.69 -32.21
N ARG A 61 -3.87 -4.13 -33.11
CA ARG A 61 -4.26 -3.94 -34.51
C ARG A 61 -4.10 -5.25 -35.24
#